data_AF-A0AA40PC28-F1
#
_entry.id   AF-A0AA40PC28-F1
#
_cell.length_a   1.000
_cell.length_b   1.000
_cell.length_c   1.000
_cell.angle_alpha   90.00
_cell.angle_beta   90.00
_cell.angle_gamma   90.00
#
_symmetry.space_group_name_H-M   'P 1'
#
loop_
_entity.id
_entity.type
_entity.pdbx_description
1 polymer ?
#
loop_
_entity_poly.entity_id
_entity_poly.type
_entity_poly.pdbx_seq_one_letter_code
_entity_poly.pdbx_strand_id
1 'polypeptide(L)' 'MRFCLYVTDIKDSLGCAYNTAATVLNGLVDLKLFSKQKTGNEWIYSIADLKSWQ' A
#
# COMPACT_ATOMS: atom_id res chain seq x y z
N MET A 1 -14.32 4.15 7.31
CA MET A 1 -13.74 2.81 7.07
C MET A 1 -12.28 3.01 6.65
N ARG A 2 -11.31 2.42 7.34
CA ARG A 2 -9.89 2.52 6.98
C ARG A 2 -9.56 1.30 6.12
N PHE A 3 -9.22 1.52 4.85
CA PHE A 3 -8.76 0.46 3.97
C PHE A 3 -7.28 0.21 4.23
N CYS A 4 -6.97 -0.97 4.79
CA CYS A 4 -5.62 -1.48 4.95
C CYS A 4 -5.44 -2.62 3.94
N LEU A 5 -4.34 -2.59 3.20
CA LEU A 5 -4.02 -3.58 2.17
C LEU A 5 -2.69 -4.24 2.53
N TYR A 6 -2.66 -5.57 2.57
CA TYR A 6 -1.42 -6.33 2.62
C TYR A 6 -0.87 -6.50 1.21
N VAL A 7 0.47 -6.54 1.09
CA VAL A 7 1.13 -6.77 -0.21
C VAL A 7 0.71 -8.11 -0.80
N THR A 8 0.45 -9.11 0.04
CA THR A 8 -0.03 -10.43 -0.36
C THR A 8 -1.39 -10.38 -1.05
N ASP A 9 -2.34 -9.61 -0.53
CA ASP A 9 -3.68 -9.51 -1.13
C ASP A 9 -3.62 -8.81 -2.49
N ILE A 10 -2.74 -7.80 -2.61
CA ILE A 10 -2.54 -7.04 -3.83
C ILE A 10 -1.84 -7.86 -4.90
N LYS A 11 -0.81 -8.65 -4.54
CA LYS A 11 -0.11 -9.52 -5.49
C LYS A 11 -1.10 -10.54 -6.10
N ASP A 12 -2.00 -11.07 -5.28
CA ASP A 12 -2.95 -12.12 -5.70
C ASP A 12 -4.09 -11.50 -6.54
N SER A 13 -4.58 -10.32 -6.16
CA SER A 13 -5.60 -9.59 -6.95
C SER A 13 -5.07 -9.08 -8.30
N LEU A 14 -3.81 -8.66 -8.36
CA LEU A 14 -3.18 -8.15 -9.59
C LEU A 14 -2.49 -9.25 -10.41
N GLY A 15 -2.42 -10.49 -9.89
CA GLY A 15 -1.70 -11.59 -10.53
C GLY A 15 -0.21 -11.28 -10.75
N CYS A 16 0.41 -10.50 -9.87
CA CYS A 16 1.78 -10.03 -10.03
C CYS A 16 2.72 -10.58 -8.95
N ALA A 17 4.03 -10.51 -9.20
CA ALA A 17 5.01 -10.89 -8.20
C ALA A 17 4.95 -9.94 -6.99
N TYR A 18 5.26 -10.46 -5.80
CA TYR A 18 5.29 -9.69 -4.55
C TYR A 18 6.12 -8.40 -4.68
N ASN A 19 7.28 -8.50 -5.33
CA ASN A 19 8.24 -7.42 -5.53
C ASN A 19 7.62 -6.30 -6.37
N THR A 20 6.88 -6.67 -7.41
CA THR A 20 6.17 -5.74 -8.30
C THR A 20 5.05 -5.04 -7.55
N ALA A 21 4.23 -5.79 -6.80
CA ALA A 21 3.19 -5.22 -5.95
C ALA A 21 3.77 -4.21 -4.94
N ALA A 22 4.87 -4.58 -4.28
CA ALA A 22 5.57 -3.71 -3.35
C ALA A 22 6.12 -2.45 -4.02
N THR A 23 6.70 -2.55 -5.23
CA THR A 23 7.18 -1.37 -5.98
C THR A 23 6.03 -0.42 -6.34
N VAL A 24 4.91 -0.94 -6.84
CA VAL A 24 3.73 -0.12 -7.15
C VAL A 24 3.20 0.59 -5.90
N LEU A 25 3.08 -0.12 -4.79
CA LEU A 25 2.64 0.44 -3.51
C LEU A 25 3.59 1.49 -2.96
N ASN A 26 4.91 1.27 -3.07
CA ASN A 26 5.89 2.28 -2.69
C ASN A 26 5.76 3.53 -3.56
N GLY A 27 5.52 3.40 -4.87
CA GLY A 27 5.25 4.56 -5.73
C GLY A 27 3.99 5.33 -5.31
N LEU A 28 2.94 4.65 -4.86
CA LEU A 28 1.74 5.29 -4.32
C LEU A 28 2.00 6.00 -2.98
N VAL A 29 2.96 5.49 -2.18
CA VAL A 29 3.43 6.17 -0.97
C VAL A 29 4.24 7.41 -1.31
N ASP A 30 5.08 7.36 -2.34
CA ASP A 30 5.85 8.52 -2.83
C ASP A 30 4.93 9.63 -3.35
N LEU A 31 3.79 9.26 -3.95
CA LEU A 31 2.72 10.18 -4.34
C LEU A 31 1.89 10.72 -3.16
N LYS A 32 2.22 10.34 -1.92
CA LYS A 32 1.51 10.70 -0.67
C LYS A 32 0.04 10.29 -0.68
N LEU A 33 -0.34 9.34 -1.54
CA LEU A 33 -1.69 8.77 -1.61
C LEU A 33 -1.87 7.64 -0.60
N PHE A 34 -0.78 6.96 -0.27
CA PHE A 34 -0.75 5.87 0.69
C PHE A 34 0.31 6.12 1.77
N SER A 35 0.10 5.50 2.91
CA SER A 35 1.07 5.36 3.98
C SER A 35 1.41 3.89 4.14
N LYS A 36 2.66 3.59 4.47
CA LYS A 36 3.12 2.23 4.80
C LYS A 36 3.51 2.14 6.26
N GLN A 37 3.11 1.06 6.92
CA GLN A 37 3.48 0.75 8.29
C GLN A 37 3.94 -0.70 8.36
N LYS A 38 5.07 -0.94 9.02
CA LYS A 38 5.52 -2.30 9.30
C LYS A 38 4.80 -2.81 10.55
N THR A 39 4.07 -3.92 10.42
CA THR A 39 3.50 -4.63 11.55
C THR A 39 4.14 -6.02 11.63
N GLY A 40 4.87 -6.30 12.71
CA GLY A 40 5.66 -7.53 12.81
C GLY A 40 6.63 -7.69 11.64
N ASN A 41 6.38 -8.70 10.80
CA ASN A 41 7.21 -9.00 9.61
C ASN A 41 6.55 -8.60 8.28
N GLU A 42 5.41 -7.91 8.32
CA GLU A 42 4.63 -7.56 7.16
C GLU A 42 4.53 -6.04 6.97
N TRP A 43 4.41 -5.61 5.71
CA TRP A 43 4.14 -4.23 5.36
C TRP A 43 2.65 -4.06 5.08
N ILE A 44 2.00 -3.22 5.88
CA ILE A 44 0.62 -2.81 5.68
C ILE A 44 0.61 -1.45 5.02
N TYR A 45 -0.14 -1.34 3.93
CA TYR A 45 -0.37 -0.08 3.24
C TYR A 45 -1.78 0.41 3.58
N SER A 46 -1.95 1.69 3.82
CA SER A 46 -3.24 2.33 4.07
C SER A 46 -3.35 3.57 3.20
N ILE A 47 -4.55 3.88 2.71
CA ILE A 47 -4.78 5.16 2.04
C ILE A 47 -4.44 6.29 3.02
N ALA A 48 -3.57 7.21 2.59
CA ALA A 48 -3.30 8.44 3.31
C ALA A 48 -4.54 9.35 3.18
N ASP A 49 -4.99 9.92 4.29
CA ASP A 49 -6.21 10.70 4.33
C ASP A 49 -6.16 11.84 3.28
N LEU A 50 -7.08 11.79 2.31
CA LEU A 50 -7.20 12.72 1.18
C LEU A 50 -7.53 14.16 1.61
N LYS A 51 -7.62 14.47 2.92
CA LYS A 51 -7.78 15.85 3.41
C LYS A 51 -6.58 16.76 3.15
N SER A 52 -5.48 16.23 2.64
CA SER A 52 -4.29 17.02 2.31
C SER A 52 -4.28 17.57 0.87
N TRP A 53 -5.33 17.35 0.08
CA TRP A 53 -5.53 17.94 -1.26
C TRP A 53 -6.45 19.17 -1.18
N GLN A 54 -6.15 20.10 -0.27
CA GLN A 54 -6.87 21.36 -0.10
C GLN A 54 -6.20 22.49 -0.88
#